data_AF-A0A1A8WIW4-F1
#
_entry.id   AF-A0A1A8WIW4-F1
#
_cell.length_a   1.000
_cell.length_b   1.000
_cell.length_c   1.000
_cell.angle_alpha   90.00
_cell.angle_beta   90.00
_cell.angle_gamma   90.00
#
_symmetry.space_group_name_H-M   'P 1'
#
loop_
_entity.id
_entity.type
_entity.pdbx_description
1 polymer ?
#
loop_
_entity_poly.entity_id
_entity_poly.type
_entity_poly.pdbx_seq_one_letter_code
_entity_poly.pdbx_strand_id
1 'polypeptide(L)'
;MPGYVISECTLDEKDLQEKIFDEKWKKDTKFFEFENAVNSNETIDNMEKWMFDFDAKLLNIYKISPTNELINMQDKRCRDLNYYINYMLYHIPKVTKHTEDVTVIKEKFENFIKAIFNSWTKFKCIRTEKVYKDTMYLIKYLDDYCENKKVFQKRLETYDYRTCCKYATYVRYMKRSFRNYISWGQMTKEDNDFHIEDNCTLKDFGKTFPNITCIGGIMSEIEDDELQIPYGHGYLTNSQQQESSEIGQKDSFNSSPTKIALTSVSTLLGACLSGLYLYRHSFLGSMLRNLQSRNDISHENAYDNLNGMFSQDPSHHLDTLQENNRFHIAYDRINN
;
A
#
# COMPACT_ATOMS: atom_id res chain seq x y z
N MET A 1 28.90 12.04 -15.91
CA MET A 1 27.76 11.51 -15.14
C MET A 1 26.75 10.98 -16.14
N PRO A 2 26.54 9.66 -16.26
CA PRO A 2 25.49 9.12 -17.10
C PRO A 2 24.15 9.32 -16.36
N GLY A 3 23.23 10.03 -17.00
CA GLY A 3 21.87 10.23 -16.50
C GLY A 3 21.16 8.90 -16.29
N TYR A 4 20.40 8.81 -15.22
CA TYR A 4 19.54 7.67 -14.90
C TYR A 4 18.51 7.51 -16.03
N VAL A 5 18.69 6.52 -16.90
CA VAL A 5 17.70 6.20 -17.95
C VAL A 5 16.52 5.54 -17.26
N ILE A 6 15.46 6.32 -17.01
CA ILE A 6 14.16 5.79 -16.60
C ILE A 6 13.74 4.82 -17.70
N SER A 7 13.65 3.52 -17.39
CA SER A 7 13.16 2.53 -18.34
C SER A 7 11.77 2.97 -18.81
N GLU A 8 11.52 2.97 -20.12
CA GLU A 8 10.28 3.49 -20.67
C GLU A 8 9.02 2.74 -20.16
N CYS A 9 9.24 1.53 -19.65
CA CYS A 9 8.22 0.62 -19.14
C CYS A 9 8.01 0.68 -17.61
N THR A 10 8.67 1.62 -16.91
CA THR A 10 8.49 1.78 -15.47
C THR A 10 7.10 2.33 -15.17
N LEU A 11 6.37 1.68 -14.27
CA LEU A 11 5.09 2.17 -13.75
C LEU A 11 5.30 3.45 -12.93
N ASP A 12 4.52 4.47 -13.23
CA ASP A 12 4.35 5.69 -12.45
C ASP A 12 3.14 5.51 -11.51
N GLU A 13 3.14 6.18 -10.36
CA GLU A 13 1.99 6.24 -9.45
C GLU A 13 0.74 6.74 -10.18
N LYS A 14 0.92 7.63 -11.16
CA LYS A 14 -0.17 8.17 -12.01
C LYS A 14 -0.79 7.14 -12.95
N ASP A 15 -0.13 6.00 -13.17
CA ASP A 15 -0.66 4.96 -14.05
C ASP A 15 -1.76 4.14 -13.39
N LEU A 16 -1.79 4.07 -12.05
CA LEU A 16 -2.69 3.24 -11.25
C LEU A 16 -3.81 4.08 -10.63
N GLN A 17 -4.93 4.22 -11.33
CA GLN A 17 -6.05 5.08 -10.89
C GLN A 17 -6.61 4.66 -9.53
N GLU A 18 -6.69 3.35 -9.26
CA GLU A 18 -7.18 2.87 -7.98
C GLU A 18 -6.27 3.28 -6.82
N LYS A 19 -4.95 3.26 -7.02
CA LYS A 19 -3.98 3.71 -6.01
C LYS A 19 -4.17 5.20 -5.73
N ILE A 20 -4.31 6.02 -6.77
CA ILE A 20 -4.50 7.47 -6.64
C ILE A 20 -5.78 7.78 -5.87
N PHE A 21 -6.88 7.13 -6.22
CA PHE A 21 -8.16 7.29 -5.52
C PHE A 21 -8.03 6.89 -4.06
N ASP A 22 -7.46 5.72 -3.79
CA ASP A 22 -7.34 5.15 -2.46
C ASP A 22 -6.50 6.03 -1.52
N GLU A 23 -5.33 6.49 -2.00
CA GLU A 23 -4.47 7.39 -1.25
C GLU A 23 -5.13 8.73 -0.97
N LYS A 24 -5.84 9.28 -1.96
CA LYS A 24 -6.61 10.51 -1.79
C LYS A 24 -7.70 10.33 -0.75
N TRP A 25 -8.48 9.26 -0.85
CA TRP A 25 -9.57 8.96 0.07
C TRP A 25 -9.05 8.78 1.50
N LYS A 26 -7.98 8.00 1.68
CA LYS A 26 -7.34 7.80 2.99
C LYS A 26 -6.80 9.10 3.58
N LYS A 27 -6.25 9.97 2.75
CA LYS A 27 -5.78 11.29 3.18
C LYS A 27 -6.94 12.20 3.59
N ASP A 28 -7.98 12.30 2.78
CA ASP A 28 -9.14 13.18 3.01
C ASP A 28 -9.93 12.79 4.25
N THR A 29 -9.99 11.49 4.56
CA THR A 29 -10.67 10.93 5.74
C THR A 29 -9.77 10.77 6.95
N LYS A 30 -8.47 11.09 6.84
CA LYS A 30 -7.43 10.77 7.84
C LYS A 30 -7.32 9.29 8.20
N PHE A 31 -7.78 8.39 7.32
CA PHE A 31 -7.68 6.95 7.53
C PHE A 31 -6.24 6.47 7.76
N PHE A 32 -5.23 7.12 7.17
CA PHE A 32 -3.83 6.79 7.42
C PHE A 32 -3.46 6.84 8.92
N GLU A 33 -4.06 7.74 9.70
CA GLU A 33 -3.84 7.80 11.16
C GLU A 33 -4.31 6.50 11.83
N PHE A 34 -5.51 6.03 11.47
CA PHE A 34 -6.07 4.78 11.96
C PHE A 34 -5.28 3.56 11.49
N GLU A 35 -4.94 3.49 10.20
CA GLU A 35 -4.14 2.42 9.62
C GLU A 35 -2.75 2.34 10.27
N ASN A 36 -2.10 3.48 10.52
CA ASN A 36 -0.79 3.54 11.20
C ASN A 36 -0.88 3.10 12.66
N ALA A 37 -1.94 3.48 13.37
CA ALA A 37 -2.18 3.01 14.74
C ALA A 37 -2.32 1.48 14.78
N VAL A 38 -3.09 0.91 13.84
CA VAL A 38 -3.23 -0.55 13.70
C VAL A 38 -1.87 -1.21 13.43
N ASN A 39 -1.13 -0.71 12.45
CA ASN A 39 0.14 -1.32 12.02
C ASN A 39 1.25 -1.19 13.07
N SER A 40 1.18 -0.17 13.92
CA SER A 40 2.18 0.09 14.98
C SER A 40 1.77 -0.49 16.33
N ASN A 41 0.59 -1.12 16.43
CA ASN A 41 -0.03 -1.51 17.71
C ASN A 41 -0.10 -0.34 18.70
N GLU A 42 -0.38 0.86 18.19
CA GLU A 42 -0.55 2.08 18.97
C GLU A 42 -2.05 2.39 19.15
N THR A 43 -2.35 3.20 20.15
CA THR A 43 -3.72 3.69 20.39
C THR A 43 -3.90 5.10 19.87
N ILE A 44 -5.08 5.41 19.34
CA ILE A 44 -5.50 6.78 19.03
C ILE A 44 -5.84 7.50 20.34
N ASP A 45 -5.38 8.74 20.49
CA ASP A 45 -5.47 9.47 21.76
C ASP A 45 -6.89 9.77 22.24
N ASN A 46 -7.80 10.04 21.29
CA ASN A 46 -9.21 10.29 21.51
C ASN A 46 -9.98 9.70 20.32
N MET A 47 -10.34 8.43 20.44
CA MET A 47 -11.01 7.70 19.37
C MET A 47 -12.41 8.26 19.10
N GLU A 48 -13.15 8.68 20.13
CA GLU A 48 -14.49 9.26 19.92
C GLU A 48 -14.44 10.50 19.02
N LYS A 49 -13.51 11.42 19.28
CA LYS A 49 -13.30 12.61 18.45
C LYS A 49 -12.83 12.24 17.05
N TRP A 50 -11.89 11.30 16.95
CA TRP A 50 -11.39 10.85 15.65
C TRP A 50 -12.53 10.26 14.80
N MET A 51 -13.41 9.45 15.42
CA MET A 51 -14.57 8.86 14.76
C MET A 51 -15.56 9.93 14.28
N PHE A 52 -15.85 10.93 15.12
CA PHE A 52 -16.72 12.04 14.76
C PHE A 52 -16.20 12.82 13.53
N ASP A 53 -14.88 13.09 13.49
CA ASP A 53 -14.25 13.73 12.35
C ASP A 53 -14.33 12.84 11.08
N PHE A 54 -14.09 11.54 11.24
CA PHE A 54 -14.19 10.56 10.15
C PHE A 54 -15.60 10.50 9.57
N ASP A 55 -16.63 10.40 10.42
CA ASP A 55 -18.04 10.36 10.03
C ASP A 55 -18.45 11.60 9.22
N ALA A 56 -18.00 12.78 9.65
CA ALA A 56 -18.23 14.03 8.93
C ALA A 56 -17.58 14.03 7.54
N LYS A 57 -16.36 13.51 7.41
CA LYS A 57 -15.68 13.37 6.10
C LYS A 57 -16.42 12.38 5.21
N LEU A 58 -16.87 11.25 5.76
CA LEU A 58 -17.59 10.23 5.01
C LEU A 58 -18.92 10.76 4.47
N LEU A 59 -19.68 11.49 5.29
CA LEU A 59 -20.90 12.19 4.85
C LEU A 59 -20.63 13.16 3.71
N ASN A 60 -19.56 13.94 3.81
CA ASN A 60 -19.24 14.92 2.78
C ASN A 60 -18.91 14.25 1.44
N ILE A 61 -18.11 13.19 1.46
CA ILE A 61 -17.66 12.47 0.25
C ILE A 61 -18.81 11.74 -0.43
N TYR A 62 -19.62 10.97 0.32
CA TYR A 62 -20.58 10.04 -0.28
C TYR A 62 -22.01 10.59 -0.38
N LYS A 63 -22.39 11.57 0.44
CA LYS A 63 -23.78 12.06 0.52
C LYS A 63 -23.93 13.50 0.03
N ILE A 64 -23.11 14.42 0.53
CA ILE A 64 -23.29 15.86 0.28
C ILE A 64 -22.78 16.22 -1.12
N SER A 65 -21.52 15.86 -1.41
CA SER A 65 -20.80 16.29 -2.60
C SER A 65 -20.09 15.12 -3.31
N PRO A 66 -20.81 14.05 -3.70
CA PRO A 66 -20.19 12.96 -4.44
C PRO A 66 -19.65 13.46 -5.78
N THR A 67 -18.40 13.13 -6.06
CA THR A 67 -17.75 13.48 -7.33
C THR A 67 -18.24 12.58 -8.46
N ASN A 68 -18.13 13.04 -9.71
CA ASN A 68 -18.46 12.21 -10.87
C ASN A 68 -17.58 10.96 -10.94
N GLU A 69 -16.32 11.04 -10.55
CA GLU A 69 -15.41 9.90 -10.45
C GLU A 69 -15.96 8.81 -9.50
N LEU A 70 -16.51 9.24 -8.36
CA LEU A 70 -17.10 8.34 -7.37
C LEU A 70 -18.42 7.72 -7.87
N ILE A 71 -19.24 8.47 -8.60
CA ILE A 71 -20.50 7.99 -9.17
C ILE A 71 -20.25 7.06 -10.37
N ASN A 72 -19.28 7.36 -11.22
CA ASN A 72 -19.00 6.58 -12.43
C ASN A 72 -18.41 5.20 -12.12
N MET A 73 -17.78 5.03 -10.95
CA MET A 73 -17.24 3.76 -10.48
C MET A 73 -17.96 3.28 -9.21
N GLN A 74 -19.26 3.57 -9.09
CA GLN A 74 -20.04 3.37 -7.87
C GLN A 74 -19.87 1.97 -7.26
N ASP A 75 -19.93 0.92 -8.06
CA ASP A 75 -19.85 -0.46 -7.58
C ASP A 75 -18.48 -0.76 -6.97
N LYS A 76 -17.39 -0.33 -7.63
CA LYS A 76 -16.04 -0.43 -7.09
C LYS A 76 -15.89 0.35 -5.79
N ARG A 77 -16.33 1.61 -5.77
CA ARG A 77 -16.25 2.47 -4.59
C ARG A 77 -17.08 1.94 -3.43
N CYS A 78 -18.18 1.26 -3.73
CA CYS A 78 -18.99 0.58 -2.73
C CYS A 78 -18.24 -0.61 -2.10
N ARG A 79 -17.53 -1.42 -2.91
CA ARG A 79 -16.71 -2.51 -2.41
C ARG A 79 -15.56 -2.00 -1.53
N ASP A 80 -14.86 -0.94 -1.96
CA ASP A 80 -13.81 -0.29 -1.17
C ASP A 80 -14.34 0.22 0.16
N LEU A 81 -15.47 0.94 0.15
CA LEU A 81 -16.07 1.46 1.36
C LEU A 81 -16.46 0.34 2.34
N ASN A 82 -17.05 -0.75 1.82
CA ASN A 82 -17.37 -1.91 2.65
C ASN A 82 -16.11 -2.56 3.26
N TYR A 83 -15.03 -2.68 2.48
CA TYR A 83 -13.74 -3.14 2.98
C TYR A 83 -13.26 -2.27 4.15
N TYR A 84 -13.22 -0.94 3.97
CA TYR A 84 -12.72 -0.02 5.00
C TYR A 84 -13.56 -0.03 6.27
N ILE A 85 -14.89 -0.09 6.14
CA ILE A 85 -15.78 -0.16 7.31
C ILE A 85 -15.58 -1.48 8.07
N ASN A 86 -15.50 -2.62 7.36
CA ASN A 86 -15.24 -3.91 8.00
C ASN A 86 -13.89 -3.90 8.71
N TYR A 87 -12.84 -3.34 8.09
CA TYR A 87 -11.52 -3.14 8.68
C TYR A 87 -11.60 -2.31 9.96
N MET A 88 -12.26 -1.15 9.91
CA MET A 88 -12.40 -0.27 11.07
C MET A 88 -13.14 -0.94 12.22
N LEU A 89 -14.30 -1.53 11.96
CA LEU A 89 -15.11 -2.20 12.99
C LEU A 89 -14.34 -3.32 13.71
N TYR A 90 -13.45 -4.01 12.99
CA TYR A 90 -12.59 -5.03 13.56
C TYR A 90 -11.43 -4.46 14.40
N HIS A 91 -10.88 -3.32 13.98
CA HIS A 91 -9.70 -2.73 14.60
C HIS A 91 -9.98 -1.68 15.68
N ILE A 92 -11.16 -1.05 15.70
CA ILE A 92 -11.55 -0.05 16.72
C ILE A 92 -11.22 -0.56 18.14
N PRO A 93 -11.58 -1.79 18.56
CA PRO A 93 -11.26 -2.26 19.90
C PRO A 93 -9.77 -2.38 20.21
N LYS A 94 -8.93 -2.51 19.17
CA LYS A 94 -7.47 -2.70 19.30
C LYS A 94 -6.71 -1.39 19.36
N VAL A 95 -7.22 -0.34 18.71
CA VAL A 95 -6.55 0.97 18.61
C VAL A 95 -7.22 2.04 19.47
N THR A 96 -8.25 1.69 20.24
CA THR A 96 -8.86 2.59 21.22
C THR A 96 -8.16 2.44 22.57
N LYS A 97 -7.92 3.56 23.26
CA LYS A 97 -7.36 3.51 24.62
C LYS A 97 -8.27 2.77 25.59
N HIS A 98 -7.68 2.05 26.53
CA HIS A 98 -8.42 1.36 27.60
C HIS A 98 -9.24 2.29 28.51
N THR A 99 -8.93 3.58 28.52
CA THR A 99 -9.66 4.60 29.27
C THR A 99 -10.95 5.04 28.59
N GLU A 100 -11.15 4.71 27.31
CA GLU A 100 -12.36 5.05 26.54
C GLU A 100 -13.33 3.86 26.49
N ASP A 101 -14.63 4.14 26.40
CA ASP A 101 -15.65 3.11 26.26
C ASP A 101 -15.73 2.63 24.80
N VAL A 102 -14.96 1.59 24.51
CA VAL A 102 -14.90 0.93 23.20
C VAL A 102 -16.28 0.47 22.72
N THR A 103 -17.14 -0.01 23.63
CA THR A 103 -18.45 -0.55 23.27
C THR A 103 -19.34 0.58 22.75
N VAL A 104 -19.37 1.70 23.46
CA VAL A 104 -20.12 2.89 23.06
C VAL A 104 -19.60 3.49 21.76
N ILE A 105 -18.28 3.57 21.58
CA ILE A 105 -17.67 4.09 20.34
C ILE A 105 -18.06 3.21 19.14
N LYS A 106 -17.93 1.89 19.29
CA LYS A 106 -18.27 0.95 18.22
C LYS A 106 -19.76 1.01 17.88
N GLU A 107 -20.64 1.03 18.88
CA GLU A 107 -22.10 1.12 18.67
C GLU A 107 -22.49 2.43 17.95
N LYS A 108 -21.91 3.57 18.35
CA LYS A 108 -22.12 4.85 17.66
C LYS A 108 -21.73 4.78 16.19
N PHE A 109 -20.57 4.20 15.89
CA PHE A 109 -20.11 4.05 14.52
C PHE A 109 -20.99 3.09 13.71
N GLU A 110 -21.39 1.95 14.26
CA GLU A 110 -22.32 1.01 13.60
C GLU A 110 -23.67 1.68 13.28
N ASN A 111 -24.21 2.46 14.22
CA ASN A 111 -25.44 3.21 14.02
C ASN A 111 -25.29 4.29 12.94
N PHE A 112 -24.17 5.00 12.91
CA PHE A 112 -23.85 5.97 11.86
C PHE A 112 -23.78 5.29 10.48
N ILE A 113 -23.05 4.17 10.37
CA ILE A 113 -22.94 3.41 9.12
C ILE A 113 -24.30 2.91 8.65
N LYS A 114 -25.14 2.36 9.55
CA LYS A 114 -26.49 1.94 9.20
C LYS A 114 -27.33 3.11 8.68
N ALA A 115 -27.24 4.28 9.33
CA ALA A 115 -27.96 5.46 8.90
C ALA A 115 -27.47 5.98 7.54
N ILE A 116 -26.16 6.03 7.29
CA ILE A 116 -25.63 6.59 6.05
C ILE A 116 -26.00 5.70 4.85
N PHE A 117 -25.83 4.38 4.95
CA PHE A 117 -26.17 3.43 3.88
C PHE A 117 -27.65 3.44 3.51
N ASN A 118 -28.54 3.62 4.51
CA ASN A 118 -29.98 3.74 4.27
C ASN A 118 -30.41 5.10 3.69
N SER A 119 -29.53 6.11 3.72
CA SER A 119 -29.86 7.49 3.35
C SER A 119 -29.28 7.94 2.01
N TRP A 120 -28.64 7.03 1.27
CA TRP A 120 -27.99 7.35 0.01
C TRP A 120 -28.97 7.59 -1.13
N THR A 121 -28.92 8.79 -1.70
CA THR A 121 -29.75 9.17 -2.85
C THR A 121 -28.96 9.21 -4.15
N LYS A 122 -27.69 9.67 -4.11
CA LYS A 122 -26.82 9.85 -5.28
C LYS A 122 -25.80 8.73 -5.49
N PHE A 123 -25.37 8.07 -4.42
CA PHE A 123 -24.38 6.99 -4.43
C PHE A 123 -25.02 5.70 -3.91
N LYS A 124 -25.58 4.88 -4.80
CA LYS A 124 -26.30 3.66 -4.41
C LYS A 124 -25.32 2.54 -4.07
N CYS A 125 -25.03 2.37 -2.80
CA CYS A 125 -24.22 1.26 -2.33
C CYS A 125 -25.01 0.41 -1.31
N ILE A 126 -24.65 -0.85 -1.16
CA ILE A 126 -25.28 -1.78 -0.21
C ILE A 126 -24.24 -2.22 0.82
N ARG A 127 -24.65 -2.25 2.09
CA ARG A 127 -23.78 -2.69 3.19
C ARG A 127 -23.62 -4.21 3.12
N THR A 128 -22.38 -4.67 3.05
CA THR A 128 -22.00 -6.09 3.11
C THR A 128 -21.23 -6.36 4.39
N GLU A 129 -21.96 -6.67 5.47
CA GLU A 129 -21.38 -6.97 6.77
C GLU A 129 -20.60 -8.28 6.72
N LYS A 130 -19.29 -8.20 6.95
CA LYS A 130 -18.39 -9.35 7.07
C LYS A 130 -17.44 -9.10 8.24
N VAL A 131 -17.17 -10.15 9.01
CA VAL A 131 -16.06 -10.10 9.98
C VAL A 131 -14.76 -9.97 9.20
N TYR A 132 -13.98 -8.95 9.53
CA TYR A 132 -12.71 -8.72 8.84
C TYR A 132 -11.76 -9.90 9.00
N LYS A 133 -11.12 -10.28 7.90
CA LYS A 133 -10.04 -11.27 7.82
C LYS A 133 -8.92 -10.67 6.99
N ASP A 134 -7.68 -11.07 7.26
CA ASP A 134 -6.52 -10.57 6.51
C ASP A 134 -6.62 -10.88 5.00
N THR A 135 -7.35 -11.93 4.62
CA THR A 135 -7.64 -12.25 3.21
C THR A 135 -8.47 -11.17 2.50
N MET A 136 -9.23 -10.35 3.23
CA MET A 136 -10.01 -9.24 2.65
C MET A 136 -9.11 -8.16 2.05
N TYR A 137 -7.91 -7.95 2.59
CA TYR A 137 -6.91 -7.07 1.97
C TYR A 137 -6.51 -7.60 0.59
N LEU A 138 -6.29 -8.91 0.48
CA LEU A 138 -5.91 -9.56 -0.76
C LEU A 138 -7.05 -9.54 -1.80
N ILE A 139 -8.30 -9.67 -1.35
CA ILE A 139 -9.49 -9.52 -2.21
C ILE A 139 -9.57 -8.09 -2.76
N LYS A 140 -9.42 -7.06 -1.90
CA LYS A 140 -9.35 -5.67 -2.36
C LYS A 140 -8.17 -5.44 -3.31
N TYR A 141 -7.01 -6.02 -3.03
CA TYR A 141 -5.83 -5.89 -3.87
C TYR A 141 -6.04 -6.50 -5.27
N LEU A 142 -6.80 -7.59 -5.36
CA LEU A 142 -7.23 -8.16 -6.63
C LEU A 142 -8.22 -7.23 -7.35
N ASP A 143 -9.24 -6.75 -6.64
CA ASP A 143 -10.25 -5.82 -7.17
C ASP A 143 -9.61 -4.54 -7.74
N ASP A 144 -8.65 -3.94 -7.03
CA ASP A 144 -7.89 -2.77 -7.48
C ASP A 144 -7.11 -3.08 -8.77
N TYR A 145 -6.56 -4.30 -8.89
CA TYR A 145 -5.90 -4.74 -10.11
C TYR A 145 -6.88 -4.89 -11.28
N CYS A 146 -8.06 -5.46 -11.05
CA CYS A 146 -9.09 -5.62 -12.09
C CYS A 146 -9.48 -4.27 -12.71
N GLU A 147 -9.70 -3.26 -11.87
CA GLU A 147 -10.07 -1.92 -12.35
C GLU A 147 -8.91 -1.23 -13.06
N ASN A 148 -7.68 -1.32 -12.54
CA ASN A 148 -6.52 -0.78 -13.25
C ASN A 148 -6.29 -1.49 -14.60
N LYS A 149 -6.53 -2.80 -14.68
CA LYS A 149 -6.47 -3.57 -15.93
C LYS A 149 -7.45 -3.01 -16.97
N LYS A 150 -8.71 -2.78 -16.61
CA LYS A 150 -9.71 -2.15 -17.49
C LYS A 150 -9.26 -0.78 -17.99
N VAL A 151 -8.67 0.03 -17.11
CA VAL A 151 -8.13 1.36 -17.47
C VAL A 151 -6.99 1.25 -18.50
N PHE A 152 -6.06 0.32 -18.30
CA PHE A 152 -5.00 0.07 -19.28
C PHE A 152 -5.55 -0.40 -20.63
N GLN A 153 -6.47 -1.38 -20.61
CA GLN A 153 -7.10 -1.90 -21.83
C GLN A 153 -7.82 -0.80 -22.60
N LYS A 154 -8.57 0.07 -21.91
CA LYS A 154 -9.22 1.23 -22.52
C LYS A 154 -8.23 2.23 -23.12
N ARG A 155 -7.13 2.53 -22.43
CA ARG A 155 -6.07 3.41 -22.97
C ARG A 155 -5.39 2.80 -24.21
N LEU A 156 -5.39 1.48 -24.33
CA LEU A 156 -4.76 0.72 -25.40
C LEU A 156 -5.73 0.34 -26.55
N GLU A 157 -6.98 0.82 -26.52
CA GLU A 157 -7.86 0.80 -27.69
C GLU A 157 -7.18 1.50 -28.89
N THR A 158 -6.38 2.53 -28.61
CA THR A 158 -5.37 3.05 -29.53
C THR A 158 -4.00 2.63 -29.02
N TYR A 159 -3.27 1.86 -29.83
CA TYR A 159 -1.99 1.31 -29.40
C TYR A 159 -0.97 2.40 -29.09
N ASP A 160 -0.38 2.31 -27.90
CA ASP A 160 0.82 3.03 -27.50
C ASP A 160 1.81 2.05 -26.87
N TYR A 161 3.03 2.01 -27.40
CA TYR A 161 4.05 1.05 -26.95
C TYR A 161 4.39 1.25 -25.47
N ARG A 162 4.49 2.51 -25.01
CA ARG A 162 4.87 2.82 -23.63
C ARG A 162 3.79 2.39 -22.64
N THR A 163 2.53 2.70 -22.91
CA THR A 163 1.38 2.23 -22.14
C THR A 163 1.29 0.71 -22.15
N CYS A 164 1.51 0.06 -23.31
CA CYS A 164 1.48 -1.39 -23.43
C CYS A 164 2.58 -2.05 -22.57
N CYS A 165 3.81 -1.54 -22.66
CA CYS A 165 4.93 -2.09 -21.90
C CYS A 165 4.78 -1.90 -20.39
N LYS A 166 4.22 -0.76 -19.95
CA LYS A 166 3.84 -0.52 -18.55
C LYS A 166 2.76 -1.50 -18.09
N TYR A 167 1.71 -1.69 -18.89
CA TYR A 167 0.65 -2.66 -18.61
C TYR A 167 1.21 -4.08 -18.48
N ALA A 168 2.05 -4.51 -19.42
CA ALA A 168 2.73 -5.81 -19.36
C ALA A 168 3.56 -5.99 -18.08
N THR A 169 4.28 -4.94 -17.66
CA THR A 169 5.06 -4.93 -16.41
C THR A 169 4.15 -5.05 -15.20
N TYR A 170 3.02 -4.33 -15.18
CA TYR A 170 2.03 -4.37 -14.11
C TYR A 170 1.41 -5.76 -13.96
N VAL A 171 0.91 -6.35 -15.06
CA VAL A 171 0.31 -7.69 -15.05
C VAL A 171 1.32 -8.72 -14.57
N ARG A 172 2.57 -8.68 -15.06
CA ARG A 172 3.63 -9.60 -14.62
C ARG A 172 3.92 -9.50 -13.13
N TYR A 173 3.98 -8.27 -12.60
CA TYR A 173 4.18 -8.05 -11.16
C TYR A 173 3.02 -8.63 -10.34
N MET A 174 1.78 -8.31 -10.70
CA MET A 174 0.59 -8.78 -10.00
C MET A 174 0.45 -10.30 -10.07
N LYS A 175 0.69 -10.89 -11.25
CA LYS A 175 0.76 -12.35 -11.45
C LYS A 175 1.72 -12.98 -10.46
N ARG A 176 2.95 -12.47 -10.38
CA ARG A 176 3.98 -12.97 -9.44
C ARG A 176 3.53 -12.84 -7.99
N SER A 177 2.98 -11.70 -7.59
CA SER A 177 2.52 -11.46 -6.22
C SER A 177 1.43 -12.47 -5.80
N PHE A 178 0.39 -12.63 -6.62
CA PHE A 178 -0.68 -13.59 -6.34
C PHE A 178 -0.22 -15.06 -6.38
N ARG A 179 0.71 -15.42 -7.28
CA ARG A 179 1.35 -16.75 -7.24
C ARG A 179 2.07 -16.99 -5.90
N ASN A 180 2.80 -15.99 -5.38
CA ASN A 180 3.49 -16.11 -4.10
C ASN A 180 2.52 -16.29 -2.93
N TYR A 181 1.46 -15.47 -2.88
CA TYR A 181 0.44 -15.57 -1.82
C TYR A 181 -0.25 -16.94 -1.81
N ILE A 182 -0.56 -17.50 -2.99
CA ILE A 182 -1.09 -18.86 -3.13
C ILE A 182 -0.06 -19.89 -2.65
N SER A 183 1.20 -19.75 -3.07
CA SER A 183 2.28 -20.69 -2.70
C SER A 183 2.58 -20.68 -1.20
N TRP A 184 2.39 -19.55 -0.52
CA TRP A 184 2.53 -19.42 0.94
C TRP A 184 1.29 -19.86 1.72
N GLY A 185 0.23 -20.31 1.04
CA GLY A 185 -1.01 -20.74 1.68
C GLY A 185 -1.81 -19.60 2.31
N GLN A 186 -1.57 -18.34 1.93
CA GLN A 186 -2.34 -17.19 2.43
C GLN A 186 -3.74 -17.11 1.82
N MET A 187 -3.92 -17.73 0.65
CA MET A 187 -5.20 -17.86 -0.05
C MET A 187 -5.18 -19.05 -0.99
N THR A 188 -6.33 -19.43 -1.53
CA THR A 188 -6.48 -20.46 -2.54
C THR A 188 -7.22 -19.92 -3.75
N LYS A 189 -6.90 -20.45 -4.94
CA LYS A 189 -7.60 -20.11 -6.19
C LYS A 189 -9.05 -20.57 -6.22
N GLU A 190 -9.40 -21.53 -5.36
CA GLU A 190 -10.76 -22.08 -5.25
C GLU A 190 -11.67 -21.25 -4.32
N ASP A 191 -11.14 -20.20 -3.70
CA ASP A 191 -11.93 -19.35 -2.81
C ASP A 191 -12.79 -18.38 -3.64
N ASN A 192 -14.12 -18.58 -3.55
CA ASN A 192 -15.10 -17.77 -4.26
C ASN A 192 -15.10 -16.29 -3.84
N ASP A 193 -14.57 -15.93 -2.67
CA ASP A 193 -14.44 -14.53 -2.28
C ASP A 193 -13.45 -13.76 -3.20
N PHE A 194 -12.60 -14.48 -3.96
CA PHE A 194 -11.71 -13.91 -4.99
C PHE A 194 -12.32 -13.93 -6.40
N HIS A 195 -13.63 -14.07 -6.52
CA HIS A 195 -14.36 -13.80 -7.75
C HIS A 195 -14.90 -12.36 -7.71
N ILE A 196 -14.21 -11.44 -8.37
CA ILE A 196 -14.63 -10.03 -8.48
C ILE A 196 -15.66 -9.87 -9.61
N GLU A 197 -15.37 -10.50 -10.75
CA GLU A 197 -16.22 -10.56 -11.95
C GLU A 197 -15.71 -11.68 -12.89
N ASP A 198 -16.46 -12.00 -13.95
CA ASP A 198 -16.18 -13.12 -14.87
C ASP A 198 -14.80 -13.09 -15.55
N ASN A 199 -14.20 -11.90 -15.70
CA ASN A 199 -12.87 -11.72 -16.29
C ASN A 199 -11.80 -11.38 -15.24
N CYS A 200 -12.15 -11.42 -13.96
CA CYS A 200 -11.25 -11.15 -12.85
C CYS A 200 -11.57 -12.04 -11.65
N THR A 201 -10.99 -13.23 -11.67
CA THR A 201 -11.10 -14.24 -10.61
C THR A 201 -9.82 -15.08 -10.51
N LEU A 202 -9.46 -15.52 -9.31
CA LEU A 202 -8.30 -16.42 -9.15
C LEU A 202 -8.53 -17.81 -9.74
N LYS A 203 -9.78 -18.24 -9.91
CA LYS A 203 -10.12 -19.53 -10.53
C LYS A 203 -9.62 -19.61 -11.97
N ASP A 204 -9.76 -18.51 -12.71
CA ASP A 204 -9.32 -18.35 -14.10
C ASP A 204 -8.04 -17.48 -14.10
N PHE A 205 -6.97 -18.02 -13.50
CA PHE A 205 -5.77 -17.27 -13.16
C PHE A 205 -5.05 -16.66 -14.38
N GLY A 206 -4.97 -17.39 -15.48
CA GLY A 206 -4.37 -16.99 -16.75
C GLY A 206 -5.17 -15.91 -17.48
N LYS A 207 -6.50 -15.94 -17.35
CA LYS A 207 -7.40 -14.90 -17.86
C LYS A 207 -7.32 -13.63 -17.03
N THR A 208 -7.24 -13.77 -15.71
CA THR A 208 -7.04 -12.65 -14.79
C THR A 208 -5.68 -12.02 -15.03
N PHE A 209 -4.61 -12.82 -15.09
CA PHE A 209 -3.21 -12.41 -15.25
C PHE A 209 -2.58 -12.95 -16.56
N PRO A 210 -2.98 -12.42 -17.73
CA PRO A 210 -2.48 -12.91 -19.01
C PRO A 210 -1.03 -12.50 -19.24
N ASN A 211 -0.34 -13.24 -20.10
CA ASN A 211 0.96 -12.87 -20.61
C ASN A 211 0.76 -11.82 -21.72
N ILE A 212 1.20 -10.58 -21.46
CA ILE A 212 1.03 -9.46 -22.39
C ILE A 212 2.24 -9.34 -23.32
N THR A 213 2.00 -9.24 -24.63
CA THR A 213 3.01 -8.98 -25.66
C THR A 213 2.73 -7.66 -26.38
N CYS A 214 3.76 -6.84 -26.56
CA CYS A 214 3.70 -5.51 -27.19
C CYS A 214 4.63 -5.45 -28.40
N ILE A 215 4.29 -6.15 -29.49
CA ILE A 215 5.16 -6.31 -30.68
C ILE A 215 4.39 -5.87 -31.92
N GLY A 216 5.06 -5.20 -32.85
CA GLY A 216 4.49 -4.93 -34.17
C GLY A 216 3.31 -3.95 -34.18
N GLY A 217 3.22 -3.06 -33.19
CA GLY A 217 2.12 -2.08 -33.11
C GLY A 217 0.81 -2.65 -32.59
N ILE A 218 0.82 -3.87 -32.04
CA ILE A 218 -0.35 -4.53 -31.46
C ILE A 218 -0.05 -5.03 -30.05
N MET A 219 -1.10 -5.06 -29.22
CA MET A 219 -1.09 -5.73 -27.93
C MET A 219 -1.81 -7.07 -28.08
N SER A 220 -1.22 -8.14 -27.54
CA SER A 220 -1.90 -9.43 -27.38
C SER A 220 -1.84 -9.90 -25.93
N GLU A 221 -2.93 -10.53 -25.49
CA GLU A 221 -3.05 -11.18 -24.19
C GLU A 221 -3.12 -12.69 -24.42
N ILE A 222 -2.20 -13.44 -23.81
CA ILE A 222 -2.19 -14.90 -23.89
C ILE A 222 -2.49 -15.45 -22.51
N GLU A 223 -3.60 -16.17 -22.38
CA GLU A 223 -4.00 -16.81 -21.13
C GLU A 223 -3.09 -18.02 -20.86
N ASP A 224 -2.60 -18.10 -19.63
CA ASP A 224 -1.73 -19.19 -19.17
C ASP A 224 -2.05 -19.48 -17.71
N ASP A 225 -2.85 -20.53 -17.52
CA ASP A 225 -3.32 -21.02 -16.22
C ASP A 225 -2.28 -21.90 -15.51
N GLU A 226 -1.15 -22.21 -16.14
CA GLU A 226 -0.13 -23.00 -15.47
C GLU A 226 0.49 -22.17 -14.34
N LEU A 227 0.15 -22.55 -13.10
CA LEU A 227 0.98 -22.34 -11.94
C LEU A 227 2.23 -23.20 -12.12
N GLN A 228 3.21 -22.71 -12.89
CA GLN A 228 4.58 -23.21 -12.78
C GLN A 228 5.08 -22.82 -11.39
N ILE A 229 4.70 -23.61 -10.40
CA ILE A 229 5.32 -23.62 -9.09
C ILE A 229 6.77 -24.01 -9.36
N PRO A 230 7.78 -23.20 -9.00
CA PRO A 230 9.15 -23.67 -9.07
C PRO A 230 9.21 -24.91 -8.21
N TYR A 231 9.46 -26.07 -8.84
CA TYR A 231 9.72 -27.29 -8.12
C TYR A 231 10.80 -27.00 -7.10
N GLY A 232 10.43 -27.03 -5.82
CA GLY A 232 11.39 -27.00 -4.73
C GLY A 232 12.39 -28.12 -4.95
N HIS A 233 13.66 -27.85 -4.69
CA HIS A 233 14.74 -28.84 -4.76
C HIS A 233 14.31 -30.14 -4.06
N GLY A 234 14.03 -31.16 -4.88
CA GLY A 234 13.56 -32.46 -4.41
C GLY A 234 13.58 -33.47 -5.56
N TYR A 235 14.72 -34.13 -5.71
CA TYR A 235 14.93 -35.40 -6.42
C TYR A 235 14.39 -35.51 -7.85
N LEU A 236 15.29 -35.27 -8.81
CA LEU A 236 15.26 -35.89 -10.13
C LEU A 236 15.06 -37.40 -9.97
N THR A 237 13.91 -37.92 -10.38
CA THR A 237 13.75 -39.32 -10.72
C THR A 237 13.87 -39.45 -12.23
N ASN A 238 14.87 -40.25 -12.61
CA ASN A 238 15.27 -40.56 -13.97
C ASN A 238 14.12 -41.14 -14.79
N SER A 239 13.75 -40.46 -15.86
CA SER A 239 13.32 -41.10 -17.10
C SER A 239 13.09 -40.06 -18.19
N GLN A 240 14.16 -39.71 -18.90
CA GLN A 240 14.17 -39.42 -20.34
C GLN A 240 15.63 -39.20 -20.78
N GLN A 241 16.28 -40.29 -21.14
CA GLN A 241 17.51 -40.31 -21.93
C GLN A 241 17.20 -40.89 -23.30
N GLN A 242 18.04 -40.48 -24.27
CA GLN A 242 18.07 -40.75 -25.72
C GLN A 242 17.24 -39.76 -26.57
N GLU A 243 17.80 -39.09 -27.58
CA GLU A 243 19.11 -39.20 -28.23
C GLU A 243 19.30 -38.01 -29.19
N SER A 244 20.47 -37.36 -29.14
CA SER A 244 21.26 -36.97 -30.33
C SER A 244 22.53 -36.22 -29.89
N SER A 245 23.66 -36.94 -29.85
CA SER A 245 25.04 -36.42 -30.03
C SER A 245 25.16 -35.81 -31.45
N GLU A 246 26.11 -34.99 -31.88
CA GLU A 246 27.53 -34.75 -31.56
C GLU A 246 27.94 -33.52 -32.43
N ILE A 247 28.77 -32.55 -32.03
CA ILE A 247 30.24 -32.39 -32.17
C ILE A 247 30.44 -30.91 -31.76
N GLY A 248 31.34 -30.41 -30.91
CA GLY A 248 32.63 -30.85 -30.43
C GLY A 248 33.62 -29.68 -30.60
N GLN A 249 33.91 -28.91 -29.55
CA GLN A 249 35.22 -28.25 -29.42
C GLN A 249 35.57 -28.05 -27.94
N LYS A 250 36.45 -28.94 -27.47
CA LYS A 250 37.26 -28.77 -26.26
C LYS A 250 38.19 -27.58 -26.47
N ASP A 251 38.18 -26.63 -25.54
CA ASP A 251 39.41 -26.00 -25.10
C ASP A 251 39.43 -26.05 -23.56
N SER A 252 40.45 -26.75 -23.06
CA SER A 252 40.64 -27.03 -21.65
C SER A 252 41.92 -26.36 -21.15
N PHE A 253 41.81 -25.81 -19.93
CA PHE A 253 42.86 -25.49 -18.96
C PHE A 253 43.64 -24.18 -19.14
N ASN A 254 43.33 -23.20 -18.27
CA ASN A 254 44.09 -22.99 -17.02
C ASN A 254 43.61 -21.73 -16.27
N SER A 255 42.65 -21.88 -15.36
CA SER A 255 42.35 -20.86 -14.35
C SER A 255 43.03 -21.24 -13.03
N SER A 256 44.11 -20.53 -12.70
CA SER A 256 44.71 -20.55 -11.37
C SER A 256 43.66 -20.15 -10.30
N PRO A 257 43.54 -20.88 -9.18
CA PRO A 257 42.56 -20.63 -8.12
C PRO A 257 42.62 -19.21 -7.51
N THR A 258 43.75 -18.51 -7.67
CA THR A 258 44.00 -17.24 -6.99
C THR A 258 43.39 -16.02 -7.68
N LYS A 259 42.86 -16.14 -8.91
CA LYS A 259 42.16 -15.03 -9.62
C LYS A 259 40.63 -15.06 -9.48
N ILE A 260 40.04 -16.19 -9.08
CA ILE A 260 38.58 -16.34 -8.86
C ILE A 260 38.16 -15.79 -7.47
N ALA A 261 39.10 -15.73 -6.52
CA ALA A 261 38.84 -15.17 -5.20
C ALA A 261 38.75 -13.63 -5.19
N LEU A 262 39.37 -12.92 -6.14
CA LEU A 262 39.44 -11.44 -6.12
C LEU A 262 38.33 -10.75 -6.91
N THR A 263 37.67 -11.44 -7.85
CA THR A 263 36.49 -10.93 -8.58
C THR A 263 35.16 -11.33 -7.93
N SER A 264 35.10 -12.40 -7.14
CA SER A 264 33.88 -12.80 -6.42
C SER A 264 33.65 -12.00 -5.13
N VAL A 265 34.72 -11.58 -4.43
CA VAL A 265 34.60 -10.76 -3.22
C VAL A 265 34.15 -9.32 -3.55
N SER A 266 34.54 -8.78 -4.71
CA SER A 266 34.19 -7.42 -5.12
C SER A 266 32.78 -7.30 -5.71
N THR A 267 32.22 -8.35 -6.31
CA THR A 267 30.81 -8.36 -6.78
C THR A 267 29.81 -8.61 -5.65
N LEU A 268 30.16 -9.43 -4.65
CA LEU A 268 29.30 -9.66 -3.48
C LEU A 268 29.23 -8.43 -2.56
N LEU A 269 30.33 -7.71 -2.35
CA LEU A 269 30.31 -6.46 -1.58
C LEU A 269 29.53 -5.34 -2.28
N GLY A 270 29.61 -5.24 -3.61
CA GLY A 270 28.82 -4.27 -4.39
C GLY A 270 27.32 -4.56 -4.37
N ALA A 271 26.91 -5.83 -4.43
CA ALA A 271 25.50 -6.21 -4.34
C ALA A 271 24.92 -6.03 -2.92
N CYS A 272 25.71 -6.29 -1.87
CA CYS A 272 25.29 -6.10 -0.48
C CYS A 272 25.13 -4.61 -0.11
N LEU A 273 26.02 -3.73 -0.57
CA LEU A 273 25.90 -2.28 -0.30
C LEU A 273 24.76 -1.62 -1.09
N SER A 274 24.53 -2.08 -2.33
CA SER A 274 23.41 -1.60 -3.16
C SER A 274 22.06 -2.10 -2.64
N GLY A 275 22.01 -3.35 -2.17
CA GLY A 275 20.86 -3.92 -1.46
C GLY A 275 20.56 -3.21 -0.14
N LEU A 276 21.58 -2.86 0.66
CA LEU A 276 21.42 -2.09 1.90
C LEU A 276 20.95 -0.66 1.65
N TYR A 277 21.41 0.01 0.59
CA TYR A 277 20.93 1.36 0.23
C TYR A 277 19.47 1.34 -0.24
N LEU A 278 19.12 0.40 -1.12
CA LEU A 278 17.74 0.22 -1.58
C LEU A 278 16.83 -0.24 -0.43
N TYR A 279 17.29 -1.12 0.46
CA TYR A 279 16.56 -1.51 1.67
C TYR A 279 16.36 -0.31 2.61
N ARG A 280 17.37 0.54 2.79
CA ARG A 280 17.30 1.74 3.65
C ARG A 280 16.32 2.81 3.12
N HIS A 281 16.05 2.84 1.81
CA HIS A 281 15.20 3.82 1.13
C HIS A 281 13.90 3.25 0.51
N SER A 282 13.65 1.94 0.62
CA SER A 282 12.36 1.32 0.26
C SER A 282 11.42 1.34 1.46
N PHE A 283 10.12 1.54 1.21
CA PHE A 283 9.04 1.65 2.20
C PHE A 283 9.02 0.53 3.27
N LEU A 284 9.42 -0.69 2.90
CA LEU A 284 9.53 -1.84 3.81
C LEU A 284 10.71 -1.73 4.82
N GLY A 285 11.82 -1.09 4.46
CA GLY A 285 12.98 -0.97 5.34
C GLY A 285 12.96 0.24 6.29
N SER A 286 12.22 1.30 5.98
CA SER A 286 11.93 2.38 6.93
C SER A 286 11.02 1.92 8.08
N MET A 287 10.12 0.97 7.80
CA MET A 287 9.20 0.38 8.78
C MET A 287 9.95 -0.50 9.80
N LEU A 288 10.90 -1.33 9.36
CA LEU A 288 11.70 -2.19 10.25
C LEU A 288 12.71 -1.41 11.11
N ARG A 289 13.25 -0.28 10.62
CA ARG A 289 14.22 0.53 11.38
C ARG A 289 13.56 1.30 12.53
N ASN A 290 12.32 1.75 12.37
CA ASN A 290 11.55 2.39 13.45
C ASN A 290 11.18 1.41 14.58
N LEU A 291 11.19 0.11 14.32
CA LEU A 291 10.96 -0.93 15.33
C LEU A 291 12.21 -1.18 16.19
N GLN A 292 13.42 -1.07 15.62
CA GLN A 292 14.66 -1.38 16.34
C GLN A 292 15.23 -0.17 17.09
N SER A 293 15.04 1.08 16.61
CA SER A 293 15.49 2.29 17.32
C SER A 293 14.64 2.67 18.53
N ARG A 294 13.50 2.01 18.76
CA ARG A 294 12.66 2.22 19.95
C ARG A 294 12.94 1.21 21.08
N ASN A 295 13.72 0.16 20.83
CA ASN A 295 13.94 -0.93 21.80
C ASN A 295 15.36 -1.01 22.39
N ASP A 296 16.28 -0.11 22.03
CA ASP A 296 17.59 -0.01 22.67
C ASP A 296 18.00 1.47 22.84
N ILE A 297 17.68 2.06 24.00
CA ILE A 297 18.66 2.68 24.92
C ILE A 297 17.96 3.00 26.26
N SER A 298 18.60 2.45 27.28
CA SER A 298 18.42 2.55 28.73
C SER A 298 18.51 3.98 29.28
N HIS A 299 17.88 4.17 30.44
CA HIS A 299 18.12 5.23 31.42
C HIS A 299 19.60 5.65 31.52
N GLU A 300 19.96 6.79 30.95
CA GLU A 300 20.88 7.81 31.50
C GLU A 300 20.85 9.03 30.56
N ASN A 301 20.94 10.24 31.12
CA ASN A 301 20.69 11.55 30.50
C ASN A 301 19.24 12.05 30.58
N ALA A 302 18.66 12.00 31.78
CA ALA A 302 17.92 13.15 32.25
C ALA A 302 18.91 14.33 32.41
N TYR A 303 18.49 15.53 32.00
CA TYR A 303 19.28 16.78 31.96
C TYR A 303 20.31 16.86 30.82
N ASP A 304 19.84 17.25 29.62
CA ASP A 304 20.53 18.19 28.72
C ASP A 304 19.83 18.22 27.35
N ASN A 305 18.66 18.86 27.28
CA ASN A 305 18.22 19.51 26.02
C ASN A 305 17.10 20.55 26.24
N LEU A 306 17.25 21.37 27.27
CA LEU A 306 16.37 22.53 27.54
C LEU A 306 16.88 23.84 26.91
N ASN A 307 17.86 23.80 26.01
CA ASN A 307 18.51 25.00 25.45
C ASN A 307 18.62 24.96 23.91
N GLY A 308 17.51 24.73 23.20
CA GLY A 308 17.49 24.77 21.72
C GLY A 308 16.30 25.49 21.09
N MET A 309 15.38 26.04 21.89
CA MET A 309 14.26 26.85 21.41
C MET A 309 14.42 28.25 21.99
N PHE A 310 14.32 29.26 21.12
CA PHE A 310 14.41 30.70 21.38
C PHE A 310 15.82 31.30 21.46
N SER A 311 16.32 31.77 20.32
CA SER A 311 17.18 32.97 20.20
C SER A 311 17.36 33.36 18.73
N GLN A 312 16.51 34.26 18.23
CA GLN A 312 16.93 35.41 17.42
C GLN A 312 15.77 36.42 17.40
N ASP A 313 16.00 37.52 18.11
CA ASP A 313 15.12 38.66 18.35
C ASP A 313 15.56 39.86 17.46
N PRO A 314 15.01 41.10 17.54
CA PRO A 314 14.30 41.75 16.44
C PRO A 314 14.85 43.14 16.05
N SER A 315 14.30 43.76 15.01
CA SER A 315 14.20 45.24 14.75
C SER A 315 13.85 45.48 13.27
N HIS A 316 13.12 46.50 12.79
CA HIS A 316 12.51 47.71 13.33
C HIS A 316 11.42 48.17 12.33
N HIS A 317 10.47 49.00 12.81
CA HIS A 317 9.56 49.95 12.14
C HIS A 317 8.06 49.65 12.37
N LEU A 318 7.15 50.60 12.60
CA LEU A 318 7.13 51.90 13.30
C LEU A 318 5.63 52.26 13.40
N ASP A 319 5.17 52.64 14.60
CA ASP A 319 3.95 53.36 15.02
C ASP A 319 2.66 53.35 14.19
N THR A 320 1.54 53.07 14.89
CA THR A 320 0.47 54.08 15.07
C THR A 320 -0.43 53.78 16.27
N LEU A 321 -0.70 54.85 17.03
CA LEU A 321 -1.51 54.96 18.25
C LEU A 321 -3.02 54.80 18.01
N GLN A 322 -3.72 54.16 18.98
CA GLN A 322 -4.96 54.66 19.64
C GLN A 322 -5.37 53.66 20.74
N GLU A 323 -5.16 53.97 22.02
CA GLU A 323 -6.17 54.54 22.94
C GLU A 323 -7.51 53.79 22.95
N ASN A 324 -7.70 52.85 23.89
CA ASN A 324 -8.54 53.10 25.08
C ASN A 324 -8.89 51.82 25.86
N ASN A 325 -8.78 51.97 27.19
CA ASN A 325 -9.50 51.28 28.27
C ASN A 325 -9.08 49.84 28.66
N ARG A 326 -8.90 49.48 29.94
CA ARG A 326 -8.69 50.14 31.24
C ARG A 326 -8.57 48.98 32.26
N PHE A 327 -7.48 48.94 33.05
CA PHE A 327 -7.32 48.40 34.43
C PHE A 327 -7.73 46.93 34.73
N HIS A 328 -6.82 45.99 35.07
CA HIS A 328 -5.95 45.78 36.26
C HIS A 328 -6.55 44.88 37.36
N ILE A 329 -5.63 44.19 38.07
CA ILE A 329 -5.71 43.41 39.34
C ILE A 329 -5.45 41.91 39.10
N ALA A 330 -4.56 41.20 39.81
CA ALA A 330 -3.43 41.54 40.69
C ALA A 330 -2.60 40.25 40.89
N TYR A 331 -1.30 40.41 41.15
CA TYR A 331 -0.42 39.36 41.65
C TYR A 331 -0.54 39.27 43.17
N ASP A 332 -0.63 38.06 43.71
CA ASP A 332 -0.22 37.76 45.08
C ASP A 332 0.99 36.81 45.07
N ARG A 333 2.04 37.26 45.74
CA ARG A 333 3.19 36.50 46.30
C ARG A 333 3.04 36.75 47.82
N ILE A 334 3.34 35.87 48.78
CA ILE A 334 4.48 34.96 48.92
C ILE A 334 4.34 34.18 50.26
N ASN A 335 4.99 33.02 50.34
CA ASN A 335 5.64 32.33 51.48
C ASN A 335 4.86 31.84 52.72
N ASN A 336 5.04 30.54 53.03
CA ASN A 336 6.15 30.10 53.90
C ASN A 336 6.87 28.89 53.31
#